data_AF-A0A529W409-F1
#
_entry.id   AF-A0A529W409-F1
#
_cell.length_a   1.000
_cell.length_b   1.000
_cell.length_c   1.000
_cell.angle_alpha   90.00
_cell.angle_beta   90.00
_cell.angle_gamma   90.00
#
_symmetry.space_group_name_H-M   'P 1'
#
loop_
_entity.id
_entity.type
_entity.pdbx_description
1 polymer ?
#
loop_
_entity_poly.entity_id
_entity_poly.type
_entity_poly.pdbx_seq_one_letter_code
_entity_poly.pdbx_strand_id
1 'polypeptide(L)'
;VLLLPTGYYIAAGALAVAVSFLVLALLPPAALDRFWRRRLSFFTVIDAPGTIISFISFAGFAVLVAAGFLGSRDPLSNPLPLVIWTLLWAGFTLLQGVLGDLWAWLNPWYGPWRVASHVFGLPADDANRSRLPNWLGYWPAFVLFLAFAWFELIDPAPDDPARLAFAAGLYWLASFIAMLVFGCDAWSKRGEF
;
A
#
# COMPACT_ATOMS: atom_id res chain seq x y z
N VAL A 1 25.09 25.81 -1.01
CA VAL A 1 25.86 25.84 0.26
C VAL A 1 24.87 25.63 1.40
N LEU A 2 24.93 24.48 2.08
CA LEU A 2 24.02 24.14 3.18
C LEU A 2 24.37 25.01 4.40
N LEU A 3 23.46 25.92 4.80
CA LEU A 3 23.62 26.83 5.94
C LEU A 3 23.26 26.19 7.29
N LEU A 4 22.91 24.90 7.30
CA LEU A 4 22.56 24.15 8.51
C LEU A 4 23.79 23.41 9.04
N PRO A 5 24.00 23.34 10.38
CA PRO A 5 25.12 22.61 10.96
C PRO A 5 24.87 21.10 10.86
N THR A 6 25.16 20.54 9.69
CA THR A 6 24.87 19.16 9.28
C THR A 6 25.40 18.10 10.24
N GLY A 7 26.53 18.34 10.89
CA GLY A 7 27.09 17.41 11.89
C GLY A 7 26.15 17.12 13.06
N TYR A 8 25.49 18.14 13.61
CA TYR A 8 24.55 17.96 14.71
C TYR A 8 23.26 17.25 14.27
N TYR A 9 22.78 17.55 13.06
CA TYR A 9 21.59 16.89 12.51
C TYR A 9 21.84 15.40 12.25
N ILE A 10 23.00 15.05 11.67
CA ILE A 10 23.38 13.65 11.45
C ILE A 10 23.55 12.92 12.78
N ALA A 11 24.24 13.52 13.75
CA ALA A 11 24.44 12.92 15.07
C ALA A 11 23.13 12.72 15.83
N ALA A 12 22.24 13.73 15.82
CA ALA A 12 20.92 13.63 16.45
C ALA A 12 20.04 12.57 15.77
N GLY A 13 20.04 12.53 14.43
CA GLY A 13 19.32 11.50 13.66
C GLY A 13 19.83 10.10 13.97
N ALA A 14 21.16 9.90 13.97
CA ALA A 14 21.77 8.62 14.31
C ALA A 14 21.44 8.20 15.75
N LEU A 15 21.49 9.13 16.70
CA LEU A 15 21.15 8.87 18.10
C LEU A 15 19.66 8.50 18.25
N ALA A 16 18.76 9.22 17.59
CA ALA A 16 17.32 8.92 17.60
C ALA A 16 17.06 7.50 17.10
N VAL A 17 17.66 7.11 15.98
CA VAL A 17 17.57 5.75 15.43
C VAL A 17 18.13 4.72 16.40
N ALA A 18 19.31 4.94 16.98
CA ALA A 18 19.93 4.04 17.94
C ALA A 18 19.06 3.85 19.19
N VAL A 19 18.47 4.93 19.71
CA VAL A 19 17.55 4.88 20.85
C VAL A 19 16.27 4.14 20.48
N SER A 20 15.69 4.35 19.30
CA SER A 20 14.51 3.61 18.83
C SER A 20 14.77 2.09 18.79
N PHE A 21 15.91 1.67 18.23
CA PHE A 21 16.31 0.26 18.23
C PHE A 21 16.56 -0.28 19.64
N LEU A 22 17.22 0.50 20.51
CA LEU A 22 17.47 0.10 21.89
C LEU A 22 16.17 -0.10 22.67
N VAL A 23 15.22 0.83 22.52
CA VAL A 23 13.89 0.72 23.12
C VAL A 23 13.17 -0.55 22.62
N LEU A 24 13.18 -0.80 21.31
CA LEU A 24 12.56 -2.01 20.76
C LEU A 24 13.26 -3.30 21.22
N ALA A 25 14.59 -3.29 21.35
CA ALA A 25 15.36 -4.45 21.81
C ALA A 25 15.16 -4.76 23.30
N LEU A 26 14.96 -3.72 24.12
CA LEU A 26 14.73 -3.86 25.57
C LEU A 26 13.25 -4.09 25.92
N LEU A 27 12.31 -3.73 25.02
CA LEU A 27 10.89 -3.91 25.25
C LEU A 27 10.52 -5.40 25.19
N PRO A 28 9.90 -5.95 26.25
CA PRO A 28 9.42 -7.32 26.22
C PRO A 28 8.32 -7.47 25.15
N PRO A 29 8.34 -8.53 24.33
CA PRO A 29 7.29 -8.80 23.33
C PRO A 29 5.88 -8.80 23.95
N ALA A 30 5.76 -9.34 25.17
CA ALA A 30 4.48 -9.37 25.90
C ALA A 30 3.94 -7.99 26.30
N ALA A 31 4.79 -6.96 26.39
CA ALA A 31 4.37 -5.58 26.64
C ALA A 31 3.82 -4.95 25.35
N LEU A 32 4.49 -5.18 24.22
CA LEU A 32 4.02 -4.77 22.89
C LEU A 32 2.67 -5.42 22.56
N ASP A 33 2.55 -6.73 22.75
CA ASP A 33 1.30 -7.46 22.52
C ASP A 33 0.16 -6.93 23.38
N ARG A 34 0.43 -6.58 24.64
CA ARG A 34 -0.58 -6.02 25.55
C ARG A 34 -1.00 -4.62 25.15
N PHE A 35 -0.07 -3.82 24.66
CA PHE A 35 -0.34 -2.49 24.12
C PHE A 35 -1.20 -2.58 22.85
N TRP A 36 -0.83 -3.47 21.92
CA TRP A 36 -1.59 -3.71 20.69
C TRP A 36 -2.98 -4.28 20.96
N ARG A 37 -3.13 -5.20 21.93
CA ARG A 37 -4.45 -5.70 22.38
C ARG A 37 -5.32 -4.63 23.02
N ARG A 38 -4.72 -3.55 23.54
CA ARG A 38 -5.43 -2.37 24.03
C ARG A 38 -5.81 -1.39 22.93
N ARG A 39 -5.63 -1.72 21.63
CA ARG A 39 -6.18 -0.93 20.52
C ARG A 39 -7.66 -0.70 20.83
N LEU A 40 -7.96 0.54 21.16
CA LEU A 40 -9.32 1.05 21.20
C LEU A 40 -9.80 0.95 19.76
N SER A 41 -10.73 0.03 19.51
CA SER A 41 -11.44 -0.06 18.25
C SER A 41 -12.32 1.18 18.12
N PHE A 42 -11.72 2.32 17.79
CA PHE A 42 -12.42 3.59 17.64
C PHE A 42 -13.44 3.52 16.49
N PHE A 43 -13.20 2.65 15.50
CA PHE A 43 -14.09 2.41 14.39
C PHE A 43 -14.18 0.90 14.15
N THR A 44 -15.28 0.29 14.62
CA THR A 44 -15.76 -0.94 13.97
C THR A 44 -16.02 -0.57 12.53
N VAL A 45 -15.29 -1.17 11.59
CA VAL A 45 -15.46 -0.99 10.15
C VAL A 45 -16.93 -1.23 9.84
N ILE A 46 -17.66 -0.14 9.59
CA ILE A 46 -19.05 -0.18 9.20
C ILE A 46 -19.07 -0.87 7.85
N ASP A 47 -19.94 -1.88 7.69
CA ASP A 47 -20.34 -2.46 6.41
C ASP A 47 -21.03 -1.39 5.54
N ALA A 48 -20.27 -0.40 5.08
CA ALA A 48 -20.69 0.64 4.16
C ALA A 48 -20.42 0.14 2.73
N PRO A 49 -21.04 0.71 1.68
CA PRO A 49 -21.07 0.13 0.33
C PRO A 49 -19.71 0.25 -0.36
N GLY A 50 -18.75 -0.60 0.04
CA GLY A 50 -17.34 -0.55 -0.35
C GLY A 50 -17.12 -0.60 -1.86
N THR A 51 -18.09 -1.09 -2.63
CA THR A 51 -18.06 -1.08 -4.09
C THR A 51 -18.01 0.34 -4.68
N ILE A 52 -18.81 1.30 -4.18
CA ILE A 52 -18.84 2.66 -4.78
C ILE A 52 -17.53 3.39 -4.48
N ILE A 53 -17.08 3.35 -3.22
CA ILE A 53 -15.82 3.98 -2.81
C ILE A 53 -14.66 3.35 -3.57
N SER A 54 -14.62 2.02 -3.68
CA SER A 54 -13.62 1.29 -4.47
C SER A 54 -13.62 1.72 -5.94
N PHE A 55 -14.79 1.95 -6.56
CA PHE A 55 -14.85 2.48 -7.93
C PHE A 55 -14.34 3.91 -8.05
N ILE A 56 -14.63 4.76 -7.07
CA ILE A 56 -14.10 6.12 -7.03
C ILE A 56 -12.57 6.08 -6.87
N SER A 57 -12.05 5.24 -5.98
CA SER A 57 -10.62 5.01 -5.83
C SER A 57 -9.97 4.50 -7.11
N PHE A 58 -10.60 3.53 -7.78
CA PHE A 58 -10.14 3.00 -9.06
C PHE A 58 -10.12 4.09 -10.14
N ALA A 59 -11.19 4.89 -10.24
CA ALA A 59 -11.25 5.99 -11.19
C ALA A 59 -10.17 7.05 -10.90
N GLY A 60 -9.98 7.41 -9.63
CA GLY A 60 -8.90 8.31 -9.20
C GLY A 60 -7.52 7.77 -9.55
N PHE A 61 -7.27 6.49 -9.27
CA PHE A 61 -6.03 5.80 -9.64
C PHE A 61 -5.81 5.79 -11.16
N ALA A 62 -6.84 5.46 -11.94
CA ALA A 62 -6.76 5.46 -13.41
C ALA A 62 -6.46 6.86 -13.97
N VAL A 63 -7.05 7.91 -13.39
CA VAL A 63 -6.74 9.31 -13.74
C VAL A 63 -5.28 9.65 -13.41
N LEU A 64 -4.76 9.21 -12.26
CA LEU A 64 -3.35 9.43 -11.91
C LEU A 64 -2.42 8.71 -12.89
N VAL A 65 -2.68 7.44 -13.21
CA VAL A 65 -1.88 6.68 -14.19
C VAL A 65 -1.92 7.36 -15.56
N ALA A 66 -3.10 7.81 -15.99
CA ALA A 66 -3.25 8.58 -17.22
C ALA A 66 -2.46 9.90 -17.17
N ALA A 67 -2.48 10.62 -16.04
CA ALA A 67 -1.70 11.84 -15.83
C ALA A 67 -0.19 11.55 -15.84
N GLY A 68 0.28 10.41 -15.33
CA GLY A 68 1.68 10.02 -15.39
C GLY A 68 2.18 9.76 -16.82
N PHE A 69 1.34 9.19 -17.69
CA PHE A 69 1.71 8.94 -19.09
C PHE A 69 1.49 10.14 -20.03
N LEU A 70 0.38 10.87 -19.87
CA LEU A 70 -0.04 11.95 -20.78
C LEU A 70 0.36 13.34 -20.27
N GLY A 71 0.63 13.49 -18.98
CA GLY A 71 0.97 14.75 -18.34
C GLY A 71 2.44 15.12 -18.45
N SER A 72 2.83 16.14 -17.69
CA SER A 72 4.23 16.59 -17.65
C SER A 72 5.14 15.49 -17.10
N ARG A 73 6.36 15.39 -17.62
CA ARG A 73 7.41 14.53 -17.04
C ARG A 73 8.11 15.16 -15.85
N ASP A 74 7.83 16.44 -15.58
CA ASP A 74 8.31 17.10 -14.37
C ASP A 74 7.50 16.62 -13.15
N PRO A 75 8.15 15.96 -12.17
CA PRO A 75 7.48 15.41 -10.98
C PRO A 75 6.77 16.46 -10.13
N LEU A 76 7.22 17.72 -10.16
CA LEU A 76 6.61 18.82 -9.41
C LEU A 76 5.30 19.30 -10.04
N SER A 77 5.16 19.12 -11.35
CA SER A 77 3.98 19.51 -12.12
C SER A 77 2.98 18.36 -12.28
N ASN A 78 3.45 17.12 -12.23
CA ASN A 78 2.60 15.93 -12.35
C ASN A 78 2.03 15.52 -10.98
N PRO A 79 0.72 15.31 -10.84
CA PRO A 79 0.14 14.91 -9.56
C PRO A 79 0.51 13.49 -9.13
N LEU A 80 0.92 12.61 -10.05
CA LEU A 80 1.12 11.19 -9.76
C LEU A 80 2.25 10.94 -8.74
N PRO A 81 3.48 11.46 -8.90
CA PRO A 81 4.54 11.25 -7.91
C PRO A 81 4.17 11.81 -6.54
N LEU A 82 3.59 13.01 -6.48
CA LEU A 82 3.17 13.62 -5.23
C LEU A 82 2.13 12.77 -4.49
N VAL A 83 1.14 12.25 -5.20
CA VAL A 83 0.08 11.44 -4.58
C VAL A 83 0.64 10.09 -4.10
N ILE A 84 1.44 9.40 -4.93
CA ILE A 84 1.99 8.09 -4.56
C ILE A 84 2.97 8.22 -3.39
N TRP A 85 3.97 9.11 -3.49
CA TRP A 85 5.04 9.18 -2.50
C TRP A 85 4.65 9.95 -1.25
N THR A 86 4.02 11.12 -1.40
CA THR A 86 3.74 11.98 -0.25
C THR A 86 2.41 11.61 0.41
N LEU A 87 1.33 11.53 -0.37
CA LEU A 87 0.01 11.34 0.22
C LEU A 87 -0.25 9.89 0.62
N LEU A 88 0.04 8.93 -0.26
CA LEU A 88 -0.19 7.51 0.00
C LEU A 88 0.94 6.91 0.82
N TRP A 89 2.18 6.95 0.33
CA TRP A 89 3.26 6.24 1.01
C TRP A 89 3.65 6.88 2.35
N ALA A 90 3.86 8.19 2.40
CA ALA A 90 4.20 8.85 3.67
C ALA A 90 2.96 9.16 4.53
N GLY A 91 1.94 9.83 3.97
CA GLY A 91 0.78 10.31 4.72
C GLY A 91 -0.17 9.21 5.16
N PHE A 92 -0.60 8.37 4.22
CA PHE A 92 -1.64 7.36 4.48
C PHE A 92 -1.13 6.23 5.37
N THR A 93 0.14 5.85 5.29
CA THR A 93 0.74 4.85 6.20
C THR A 93 0.72 5.34 7.66
N LEU A 94 1.03 6.61 7.91
CA LEU A 94 0.93 7.22 9.24
C LEU A 94 -0.53 7.26 9.72
N LEU A 95 -1.46 7.67 8.85
CA LEU A 95 -2.90 7.66 9.17
C LEU A 95 -3.41 6.26 9.50
N GLN A 96 -3.01 5.24 8.73
CA GLN A 96 -3.35 3.85 8.98
C GLN A 96 -2.79 3.34 10.33
N GLY A 97 -1.60 3.79 10.70
CA GLY A 97 -1.02 3.53 12.02
C GLY A 97 -1.89 4.02 13.18
N VAL A 98 -2.52 5.20 13.03
CA VAL A 98 -3.34 5.85 14.06
C VAL A 98 -4.80 5.40 14.03
N LEU A 99 -5.43 5.40 12.85
CA LEU A 99 -6.87 5.19 12.67
C LEU A 99 -7.26 3.73 12.42
N GLY A 100 -6.31 2.86 12.05
CA GLY A 100 -6.58 1.46 11.71
C GLY A 100 -6.71 1.25 10.20
N ASP A 101 -7.48 0.22 9.81
CA ASP A 101 -7.58 -0.25 8.43
C ASP A 101 -8.45 0.68 7.56
N LEU A 102 -7.82 1.75 7.07
CA LEU A 102 -8.42 2.67 6.11
C LEU A 102 -8.38 2.11 4.68
N TRP A 103 -7.44 1.18 4.41
CA TRP A 103 -7.27 0.57 3.10
C TRP A 103 -8.49 -0.26 2.68
N ALA A 104 -9.17 -0.90 3.63
CA ALA A 104 -10.44 -1.59 3.40
C ALA A 104 -11.49 -0.74 2.66
N TRP A 105 -11.46 0.59 2.80
CA TRP A 105 -12.38 1.49 2.08
C TRP A 105 -11.80 1.99 0.75
N LEU A 106 -10.51 2.33 0.73
CA LEU A 106 -9.86 2.92 -0.45
C LEU A 106 -9.48 1.89 -1.51
N ASN A 107 -9.49 0.59 -1.19
CA ASN A 107 -9.08 -0.49 -2.09
C ASN A 107 -9.61 -0.31 -3.53
N PRO A 108 -8.76 -0.05 -4.55
CA PRO A 108 -9.17 0.21 -5.92
C PRO A 108 -9.48 -1.07 -6.74
N TRP A 109 -9.40 -2.26 -6.14
CA TRP A 109 -9.63 -3.53 -6.85
C TRP A 109 -11.02 -4.13 -6.60
N TYR A 110 -11.58 -3.96 -5.40
CA TYR A 110 -12.83 -4.64 -5.01
C TYR A 110 -14.00 -4.37 -5.96
N GLY A 111 -14.23 -3.11 -6.35
CA GLY A 111 -15.26 -2.71 -7.29
C GLY A 111 -15.11 -3.36 -8.67
N PRO A 112 -13.96 -3.16 -9.36
CA PRO A 112 -13.65 -3.84 -10.61
C PRO A 112 -13.73 -5.37 -10.52
N TRP A 113 -13.26 -5.97 -9.42
CA TRP A 113 -13.28 -7.42 -9.22
C TRP A 113 -14.71 -7.94 -9.13
N ARG A 114 -15.60 -7.23 -8.44
CA ARG A 114 -17.01 -7.60 -8.31
C ARG A 114 -17.75 -7.58 -9.64
N VAL A 115 -17.44 -6.62 -10.52
CA VAL A 115 -18.01 -6.59 -11.88
C VAL A 115 -17.43 -7.72 -12.71
N ALA A 116 -16.12 -7.91 -12.68
CA ALA A 116 -15.47 -8.99 -13.41
C ALA A 116 -15.97 -10.37 -12.99
N SER A 117 -16.12 -10.63 -11.69
CA SER A 117 -16.67 -11.91 -11.20
C SER A 117 -18.08 -12.15 -11.71
N HIS A 118 -18.92 -11.12 -11.74
CA HIS A 118 -20.29 -11.21 -12.27
C HIS A 118 -20.33 -11.47 -13.78
N VAL A 119 -19.44 -10.84 -14.55
CA VAL A 119 -19.36 -11.00 -16.02
C VAL A 119 -18.80 -12.38 -16.40
N PHE A 120 -17.79 -12.86 -15.68
CA PHE A 120 -17.18 -14.16 -15.92
C PHE A 120 -17.93 -15.33 -15.26
N GLY A 121 -19.08 -15.07 -14.62
CA GLY A 121 -19.88 -16.09 -13.94
C GLY A 121 -19.16 -16.76 -12.77
N LEU A 122 -18.19 -16.07 -12.18
CA LEU A 122 -17.39 -16.58 -11.08
C LEU A 122 -18.17 -16.39 -9.77
N PRO A 123 -18.17 -17.38 -8.86
CA PRO A 123 -18.84 -17.26 -7.58
C PRO A 123 -18.35 -16.01 -6.84
N ALA A 124 -19.28 -15.15 -6.41
CA ALA A 124 -18.97 -13.98 -5.58
C ALA A 124 -18.48 -14.36 -4.18
N ASP A 125 -18.63 -15.64 -3.81
CA ASP A 125 -18.25 -16.18 -2.52
C ASP A 125 -16.83 -16.74 -2.57
N ASP A 126 -15.88 -16.03 -1.95
CA ASP A 126 -14.46 -16.42 -1.88
C ASP A 126 -14.25 -17.76 -1.17
N ALA A 127 -15.26 -18.28 -0.46
CA ALA A 127 -15.22 -19.57 0.21
C ALA A 127 -14.90 -20.75 -0.71
N ASN A 128 -15.25 -20.66 -2.01
CA ASN A 128 -15.10 -21.75 -2.99
C ASN A 128 -13.98 -21.50 -4.02
N ARG A 129 -13.30 -20.35 -3.99
CA ARG A 129 -12.14 -20.10 -4.85
C ARG A 129 -10.86 -20.65 -4.23
N SER A 130 -9.96 -21.08 -5.11
CA SER A 130 -8.71 -21.75 -4.77
C SER A 130 -7.93 -20.95 -3.74
N ARG A 131 -7.97 -21.39 -2.48
CA ARG A 131 -7.20 -20.81 -1.38
C ARG A 131 -5.74 -20.71 -1.84
N LEU A 132 -5.16 -19.52 -1.71
CA LEU A 132 -3.76 -19.27 -2.02
C LEU A 132 -2.92 -20.44 -1.47
N PRO A 133 -2.18 -21.20 -2.31
CA PRO A 133 -1.61 -22.45 -1.87
C PRO A 133 -0.68 -22.21 -0.68
N ASN A 134 -0.75 -23.06 0.35
CA ASN A 134 -0.14 -22.79 1.66
C ASN A 134 1.38 -22.51 1.59
N TRP A 135 2.08 -23.09 0.61
CA TRP A 135 3.50 -22.83 0.36
C TRP A 135 3.81 -21.38 -0.05
N LEU A 136 2.85 -20.72 -0.70
CA LEU A 136 2.98 -19.36 -1.20
C LEU A 136 2.80 -18.37 -0.05
N GLY A 137 1.98 -18.72 0.96
CA GLY A 137 1.90 -17.99 2.23
C GLY A 137 1.84 -16.48 2.06
N TYR A 138 2.84 -15.78 2.59
CA TYR A 138 3.07 -14.33 2.48
C TYR A 138 4.22 -13.96 1.52
N TRP A 139 4.76 -14.92 0.77
CA TRP A 139 5.86 -14.67 -0.18
C TRP A 139 5.52 -13.62 -1.25
N PRO A 140 4.31 -13.58 -1.84
CA PRO A 140 3.99 -12.56 -2.83
C PRO A 140 4.06 -11.15 -2.23
N ALA A 141 3.50 -10.94 -1.04
CA ALA A 141 3.59 -9.67 -0.33
C ALA A 141 5.06 -9.26 -0.07
N PHE A 142 5.89 -10.21 0.37
CA PHE A 142 7.31 -9.96 0.61
C PHE A 142 8.06 -9.57 -0.68
N VAL A 143 7.82 -10.29 -1.78
CA VAL A 143 8.46 -10.01 -3.08
C VAL A 143 8.01 -8.66 -3.62
N LEU A 144 6.71 -8.33 -3.52
CA LEU A 144 6.18 -7.04 -3.96
C LEU A 144 6.72 -5.89 -3.13
N PHE A 145 6.79 -6.05 -1.80
CA PHE A 145 7.41 -5.06 -0.91
C PHE A 145 8.89 -4.85 -1.25
N LEU A 146 9.65 -5.92 -1.49
CA LEU A 146 11.06 -5.81 -1.87
C LEU A 146 11.23 -5.12 -3.22
N ALA A 147 10.37 -5.44 -4.20
CA ALA A 147 10.38 -4.78 -5.50
C ALA A 147 10.04 -3.29 -5.39
N PHE A 148 9.06 -2.95 -4.54
CA PHE A 148 8.71 -1.57 -4.24
C PHE A 148 9.86 -0.81 -3.57
N ALA A 149 10.46 -1.39 -2.52
CA ALA A 149 11.59 -0.77 -1.81
C ALA A 149 12.82 -0.61 -2.73
N TRP A 150 13.06 -1.59 -3.62
CA TRP A 150 14.10 -1.47 -4.64
C TRP A 150 13.81 -0.32 -5.60
N PHE A 151 12.56 -0.20 -6.09
CA PHE A 151 12.16 0.87 -6.97
C PHE A 151 12.29 2.24 -6.28
N GLU A 152 11.86 2.37 -5.03
CA GLU A 152 11.95 3.60 -4.25
C GLU A 152 13.40 4.03 -4.00
N LEU A 153 14.28 3.10 -3.63
CA LEU A 153 15.62 3.43 -3.12
C LEU A 153 16.74 3.37 -4.17
N ILE A 154 16.59 2.53 -5.19
CA ILE A 154 17.69 2.19 -6.11
C ILE A 154 17.41 2.65 -7.54
N ASP A 155 16.15 2.83 -7.91
CA ASP A 155 15.83 3.37 -9.23
C ASP A 155 16.43 4.79 -9.39
N PRO A 156 17.05 5.12 -10.53
CA PRO A 156 17.64 6.45 -10.74
C PRO A 156 16.62 7.59 -10.82
N ALA A 157 15.34 7.31 -11.11
CA ALA A 157 14.30 8.32 -11.23
C ALA A 157 12.94 7.74 -10.78
N PRO A 158 12.77 7.47 -9.47
CA PRO A 158 11.52 6.93 -8.92
C PRO A 158 10.37 7.93 -9.00
N ASP A 159 10.70 9.23 -9.07
CA ASP A 159 9.76 10.33 -9.23
C ASP A 159 9.36 10.58 -10.68
N ASP A 160 9.99 9.93 -11.67
CA ASP A 160 9.59 10.07 -13.08
C ASP A 160 8.13 9.59 -13.23
N PRO A 161 7.19 10.47 -13.60
CA PRO A 161 5.78 10.14 -13.65
C PRO A 161 5.45 8.97 -14.59
N ALA A 162 6.16 8.83 -15.71
CA ALA A 162 5.86 7.77 -16.68
C ALA A 162 6.32 6.40 -16.17
N ARG A 163 7.48 6.35 -15.53
CA ARG A 163 8.03 5.10 -14.94
C ARG A 163 7.20 4.67 -13.74
N LEU A 164 6.84 5.62 -12.88
CA LEU A 164 5.99 5.36 -11.73
C LEU A 164 4.58 4.94 -12.17
N ALA A 165 4.00 5.56 -13.20
CA ALA A 165 2.71 5.13 -13.76
C ALA A 165 2.75 3.70 -14.30
N PHE A 166 3.83 3.32 -14.99
CA PHE A 166 4.03 1.96 -15.45
C PHE A 166 4.15 0.96 -14.29
N ALA A 167 4.99 1.26 -13.30
CA ALA A 167 5.17 0.38 -12.14
C ALA A 167 3.87 0.22 -11.34
N ALA A 168 3.18 1.34 -11.05
CA ALA A 168 1.90 1.34 -10.34
C ALA A 168 0.81 0.60 -11.13
N GLY A 169 0.71 0.83 -12.44
CA GLY A 169 -0.24 0.14 -13.31
C GLY A 169 0.03 -1.36 -13.41
N LEU A 170 1.30 -1.75 -13.51
CA LEU A 170 1.72 -3.16 -13.53
C LEU A 170 1.39 -3.85 -12.20
N TYR A 171 1.67 -3.19 -11.07
CA TYR A 171 1.29 -3.67 -9.74
C TYR A 171 -0.22 -3.86 -9.64
N TRP A 172 -1.00 -2.85 -10.04
CA TRP A 172 -2.45 -2.92 -10.00
C TRP A 172 -2.98 -4.09 -10.85
N LEU A 173 -2.47 -4.26 -12.07
CA LEU A 173 -2.88 -5.32 -12.98
C LEU A 173 -2.50 -6.71 -12.46
N ALA A 174 -1.28 -6.89 -11.97
CA ALA A 174 -0.80 -8.15 -11.42
C ALA A 174 -1.64 -8.57 -10.20
N SER A 175 -1.89 -7.63 -9.27
CA SER A 175 -2.76 -7.86 -8.12
C SER A 175 -4.19 -8.17 -8.54
N PHE A 176 -4.73 -7.45 -9.52
CA PHE A 176 -6.08 -7.70 -10.04
C PHE A 176 -6.24 -9.10 -10.64
N ILE A 177 -5.28 -9.54 -11.47
CA ILE A 177 -5.27 -10.89 -12.04
C ILE A 177 -5.18 -11.93 -10.92
N ALA A 178 -4.31 -11.72 -9.92
CA ALA A 178 -4.19 -12.62 -8.80
C ALA A 178 -5.49 -12.73 -7.98
N MET A 179 -6.21 -11.62 -7.77
CA MET A 179 -7.53 -11.64 -7.12
C MET A 179 -8.60 -12.39 -7.94
N LEU A 180 -8.53 -12.34 -9.28
CA LEU A 180 -9.45 -13.11 -10.12
C LEU A 180 -9.19 -14.62 -10.03
N VAL A 181 -7.92 -15.02 -9.88
CA VAL A 181 -7.51 -16.44 -9.80
C VAL A 181 -7.71 -17.01 -8.39
N PHE A 182 -7.24 -16.30 -7.36
CA PHE A 182 -7.17 -16.81 -5.97
C PHE A 182 -8.29 -16.31 -5.07
N GLY A 183 -9.10 -15.35 -5.52
CA GLY A 183 -10.10 -14.66 -4.70
C GLY A 183 -9.59 -13.32 -4.15
N CYS A 184 -10.52 -12.40 -3.90
CA CYS A 184 -10.19 -11.03 -3.47
C CYS A 184 -9.70 -11.03 -2.03
N ASP A 185 -10.41 -11.71 -1.12
CA ASP A 185 -10.10 -11.76 0.30
C ASP A 185 -8.78 -12.49 0.58
N ALA A 186 -8.53 -13.60 -0.13
CA ALA A 186 -7.32 -14.39 0.03
C ALA A 186 -6.07 -13.63 -0.44
N TRP A 187 -6.16 -12.90 -1.56
CA TRP A 187 -5.07 -12.08 -2.06
C TRP A 187 -4.87 -10.82 -1.22
N SER A 188 -5.92 -10.07 -0.88
CA SER A 188 -5.77 -8.81 -0.14
C SER A 188 -5.15 -9.02 1.26
N LYS A 189 -5.40 -10.17 1.89
CA LYS A 189 -4.83 -10.50 3.20
C LYS A 189 -3.39 -11.01 3.19
N ARG A 190 -2.90 -11.54 2.06
CA ARG A 190 -1.62 -12.31 2.03
C ARG A 190 -0.70 -12.00 0.86
N GLY A 191 -1.25 -11.49 -0.23
CA GLY A 191 -0.56 -11.18 -1.47
C GLY A 191 -0.22 -9.71 -1.65
N GLU A 192 -0.95 -8.81 -0.98
CA GLU A 192 -0.68 -7.36 -0.98
C GLU A 192 0.30 -6.97 0.14
N PHE A 193 0.98 -5.81 -0.01
CA PHE A 193 1.90 -5.24 0.98
C PHE A 193 1.45 -3.86 1.46
#